data_AF-A0A9W8ZEB5-F1
#
_entry.id   AF-A0A9W8ZEB5-F1
#
_cell.length_a   1.000
_cell.length_b   1.000
_cell.length_c   1.000
_cell.angle_alpha   90.00
_cell.angle_beta   90.00
_cell.angle_gamma   90.00
#
_symmetry.space_group_name_H-M   'P 1'
#
loop_
_entity.id
_entity.type
_entity.pdbx_description
1 polymer ?
#
loop_
_entity_poly.entity_id
_entity_poly.type
_entity_poly.pdbx_seq_one_letter_code
_entity_poly.pdbx_strand_id
1 'polypeptide(L)'
;MISNIRHEAASERPVDMVKLYNCCTFDIIGELAFGESLGLLENSELNAWVESILYGLEDAAFYALVLAYPVLGYFVRFFLSEEKKTASLANAKYSEDRVRRRMDRGAVTEKPDFWTLVLSQHEAGALNFEQMKSNAELFMAAGSETTATMLSGLTYNLLKNPDKLKKAVHEVRTSFASEDELTIENIHRLKYLNACFEESMRIYPSTPLGPPRVVTQTGTVCNDVLPPGTKVSISMLSANHSPSNFTDPAKFVPERWLDDTSEYERYANDRREVFQPFSVGPRNCIGKK
;
A
#
# COMPACT_ATOMS: atom_id res chain seq x y z
N MET A 1 2.67 12.87 13.40
CA MET A 1 1.28 12.33 13.34
C MET A 1 0.54 12.37 14.69
N ILE A 2 0.94 11.61 15.73
CA ILE A 2 0.19 11.58 17.01
C ILE A 2 0.02 12.97 17.63
N SER A 3 1.08 13.80 17.60
CA SER A 3 1.01 15.20 18.05
C SER A 3 -0.06 16.00 17.29
N ASN A 4 -0.10 15.89 15.97
CA ASN A 4 -1.09 16.56 15.11
C ASN A 4 -2.51 16.10 15.45
N ILE A 5 -2.72 14.78 15.64
CA ILE A 5 -4.02 14.24 16.05
C ILE A 5 -4.45 14.81 17.41
N ARG A 6 -3.53 14.90 18.39
CA ARG A 6 -3.83 15.49 19.70
C ARG A 6 -4.16 16.98 19.59
N HIS A 7 -3.45 17.71 18.74
CA HIS A 7 -3.70 19.12 18.49
C HIS A 7 -5.09 19.35 17.88
N GLU A 8 -5.45 18.60 16.84
CA GLU A 8 -6.77 18.70 16.22
C GLU A 8 -7.90 18.18 17.13
N ALA A 9 -7.65 17.14 17.91
CA ALA A 9 -8.63 16.66 18.89
C ALA A 9 -8.95 17.73 19.95
N ALA A 10 -7.97 18.56 20.33
CA ALA A 10 -8.18 19.68 21.23
C ALA A 10 -8.95 20.85 20.59
N SER A 11 -9.00 20.92 19.25
CA SER A 11 -9.76 21.92 18.51
C SER A 11 -11.23 21.52 18.27
N GLU A 12 -11.62 20.30 18.65
CA GLU A 12 -12.93 19.67 18.40
C GLU A 12 -13.33 19.63 16.92
N ARG A 13 -12.36 19.71 16.00
CA ARG A 13 -12.61 19.65 14.56
C ARG A 13 -12.52 18.21 14.03
N PRO A 14 -13.30 17.86 13.00
CA PRO A 14 -13.10 16.62 12.27
C PRO A 14 -11.70 16.57 11.66
N VAL A 15 -11.03 15.42 11.78
CA VAL A 15 -9.69 15.18 11.23
C VAL A 15 -9.80 14.30 10.00
N ASP A 16 -9.19 14.75 8.90
CA ASP A 16 -9.00 13.93 7.71
C ASP A 16 -7.85 12.92 7.95
N MET A 17 -8.23 11.73 8.40
CA MET A 17 -7.28 10.64 8.65
C MET A 17 -6.64 10.12 7.36
N VAL A 18 -7.32 10.17 6.21
CA VAL A 18 -6.77 9.72 4.92
C VAL A 18 -5.61 10.61 4.54
N LYS A 19 -5.77 11.93 4.65
CA LYS A 19 -4.70 12.90 4.41
C LYS A 19 -3.53 12.68 5.36
N LEU A 20 -3.79 12.53 6.66
CA LEU A 20 -2.73 12.32 7.65
C LEU A 20 -1.94 11.02 7.42
N TYR A 21 -2.63 9.93 7.07
CA TYR A 21 -1.95 8.68 6.74
C TYR A 21 -1.09 8.83 5.50
N ASN A 22 -1.58 9.50 4.44
CA ASN A 22 -0.78 9.79 3.26
C ASN A 22 0.46 10.63 3.62
N CYS A 23 0.31 11.74 4.35
CA CYS A 23 1.46 12.52 4.81
C CYS A 23 2.49 11.63 5.54
N CYS A 24 2.02 10.78 6.46
CA CYS A 24 2.89 9.90 7.24
C CYS A 24 3.62 8.86 6.37
N THR A 25 2.89 8.15 5.51
CA THR A 25 3.47 7.06 4.72
C THR A 25 4.40 7.58 3.64
N PHE A 26 4.07 8.73 3.01
CA PHE A 26 4.95 9.37 2.05
C PHE A 26 6.23 9.91 2.70
N ASP A 27 6.16 10.47 3.92
CA ASP A 27 7.38 10.86 4.65
C ASP A 27 8.27 9.66 4.99
N ILE A 28 7.68 8.55 5.45
CA ILE A 28 8.42 7.31 5.76
C ILE A 28 9.11 6.75 4.51
N ILE A 29 8.36 6.58 3.41
CA ILE A 29 8.94 6.05 2.18
C ILE A 29 9.92 7.04 1.55
N GLY A 30 9.69 8.34 1.68
CA GLY A 30 10.66 9.36 1.27
C GLY A 30 12.01 9.20 1.96
N GLU A 31 12.00 8.97 3.26
CA GLU A 31 13.21 8.71 4.02
C GLU A 31 13.90 7.41 3.57
N LEU A 32 13.16 6.35 3.28
CA LEU A 32 13.71 5.06 2.84
C LEU A 32 14.15 5.04 1.37
N ALA A 33 13.47 5.79 0.50
CA ALA A 33 13.69 5.82 -0.94
C ALA A 33 14.57 6.99 -1.40
N PHE A 34 14.80 8.01 -0.58
CA PHE A 34 15.68 9.13 -0.92
C PHE A 34 16.64 9.54 0.20
N GLY A 35 16.56 8.93 1.38
CA GLY A 35 17.37 9.35 2.54
C GLY A 35 16.97 10.72 3.08
N GLU A 36 15.78 11.21 2.75
CA GLU A 36 15.26 12.49 3.22
C GLU A 36 13.72 12.47 3.28
N SER A 37 13.16 13.01 4.38
CA SER A 37 11.71 13.19 4.52
C SER A 37 11.18 14.23 3.52
N LEU A 38 9.87 14.22 3.27
CA LEU A 38 9.18 15.23 2.47
C LEU A 38 8.64 16.36 3.35
N GLY A 39 8.61 16.18 4.68
CA GLY A 39 8.11 17.17 5.63
C GLY A 39 6.59 17.33 5.61
N LEU A 40 5.85 16.37 5.06
CA LEU A 40 4.39 16.48 4.87
C LEU A 40 3.64 16.50 6.20
N LEU A 41 4.13 15.76 7.19
CA LEU A 41 3.54 15.71 8.52
C LEU A 41 3.73 16.99 9.34
N GLU A 42 4.67 17.87 9.01
CA GLU A 42 4.91 19.09 9.80
C GLU A 42 3.69 20.01 9.78
N ASN A 43 3.11 20.18 8.59
CA ASN A 43 1.91 21.00 8.38
C ASN A 43 0.66 20.15 8.07
N SER A 44 0.78 18.82 8.02
CA SER A 44 -0.30 17.92 7.60
C SER A 44 -0.84 18.27 6.21
N GLU A 45 0.08 18.61 5.29
CA GLU A 45 -0.22 19.04 3.92
C GLU A 45 0.52 18.17 2.91
N LEU A 46 -0.16 17.85 1.80
CA LEU A 46 0.43 17.18 0.66
C LEU A 46 1.05 18.25 -0.24
N ASN A 47 2.18 17.94 -0.85
CA ASN A 47 2.75 18.80 -1.90
C ASN A 47 2.24 18.37 -3.28
N ALA A 48 2.36 19.26 -4.26
CA ALA A 48 1.85 19.03 -5.62
C ALA A 48 2.41 17.76 -6.29
N TRP A 49 3.63 17.34 -5.94
CA TRP A 49 4.22 16.11 -6.47
C TRP A 49 3.51 14.86 -5.94
N VAL A 50 3.29 14.80 -4.63
CA VAL A 50 2.56 13.71 -3.97
C VAL A 50 1.11 13.67 -4.44
N GLU A 51 0.44 14.81 -4.52
CA GLU A 51 -0.92 14.90 -5.08
C GLU A 51 -0.97 14.35 -6.50
N SER A 52 0.01 14.66 -7.34
CA SER A 52 0.07 14.10 -8.69
C SER A 52 0.29 12.59 -8.73
N ILE A 53 0.98 12.00 -7.75
CA ILE A 53 1.11 10.54 -7.64
C ILE A 53 -0.26 9.92 -7.36
N LEU A 54 -0.98 10.47 -6.37
CA LEU A 54 -2.33 10.01 -5.99
C LEU A 54 -3.31 10.12 -7.16
N TYR A 55 -3.40 11.30 -7.80
CA TYR A 55 -4.26 11.49 -8.97
C TYR A 55 -3.87 10.59 -10.16
N GLY A 56 -2.57 10.33 -10.32
CA GLY A 56 -2.08 9.41 -11.35
C GLY A 56 -2.56 7.97 -11.14
N LEU A 57 -2.73 7.56 -9.88
CA LEU A 57 -3.24 6.23 -9.53
C LEU A 57 -4.76 6.12 -9.74
N GLU A 58 -5.52 7.18 -9.46
CA GLU A 58 -6.94 7.27 -9.82
C GLU A 58 -7.15 7.20 -11.35
N ASP A 59 -6.33 7.93 -12.11
CA ASP A 59 -6.37 7.95 -13.58
C ASP A 59 -5.83 6.64 -14.21
N ALA A 60 -5.17 5.75 -13.45
CA ALA A 60 -4.49 4.57 -13.99
C ALA A 60 -5.43 3.61 -14.74
N ALA A 61 -6.67 3.44 -14.27
CA ALA A 61 -7.67 2.63 -14.95
C ALA A 61 -8.04 3.22 -16.33
N PHE A 62 -8.16 4.55 -16.41
CA PHE A 62 -8.39 5.24 -17.66
C PHE A 62 -7.18 5.09 -18.60
N TYR A 63 -5.96 5.27 -18.10
CA TYR A 63 -4.75 5.05 -18.90
C TYR A 63 -4.62 3.61 -19.40
N ALA A 64 -4.97 2.61 -18.59
CA ALA A 64 -4.97 1.21 -19.01
C ALA A 64 -5.93 0.95 -20.18
N LEU A 65 -7.12 1.56 -20.15
CA LEU A 65 -8.08 1.53 -21.25
C LEU A 65 -7.50 2.19 -22.50
N VAL A 66 -6.90 3.37 -22.34
CA VAL A 66 -6.28 4.11 -23.44
C VAL A 66 -5.16 3.32 -24.11
N LEU A 67 -4.31 2.64 -23.34
CA LEU A 67 -3.25 1.77 -23.84
C LEU A 67 -3.78 0.50 -24.50
N ALA A 68 -4.95 0.00 -24.10
CA ALA A 68 -5.59 -1.15 -24.74
C ALA A 68 -6.14 -0.83 -26.14
N TYR A 69 -6.40 0.46 -26.44
CA TYR A 69 -6.92 0.93 -27.72
C TYR A 69 -5.98 1.99 -28.32
N PRO A 70 -4.89 1.60 -29.03
CA PRO A 70 -3.83 2.50 -29.46
C PRO A 70 -4.31 3.70 -30.30
N VAL A 71 -5.35 3.50 -31.12
CA VAL A 71 -5.98 4.56 -31.92
C VAL A 71 -6.62 5.60 -31.01
N LEU A 72 -7.38 5.16 -30.00
CA LEU A 72 -7.99 6.05 -29.01
C LEU A 72 -6.90 6.79 -28.20
N GLY A 73 -5.82 6.10 -27.84
CA GLY A 73 -4.70 6.72 -27.13
C GLY A 73 -3.91 7.75 -27.91
N TYR A 74 -3.86 7.63 -29.24
CA TYR A 74 -3.36 8.71 -30.08
C TYR A 74 -4.21 9.98 -29.92
N PHE A 75 -5.54 9.85 -29.91
CA PHE A 75 -6.45 10.99 -29.76
C PHE A 75 -6.46 11.58 -28.34
N VAL A 76 -6.43 10.75 -27.30
CA VAL A 76 -6.45 11.22 -25.90
C VAL A 76 -5.27 12.15 -25.57
N ARG A 77 -4.10 11.95 -26.20
CA ARG A 77 -2.94 12.83 -26.03
C ARG A 77 -3.20 14.28 -26.46
N PHE A 78 -4.11 14.51 -27.40
CA PHE A 78 -4.49 15.87 -27.82
C PHE A 78 -5.42 16.56 -26.82
N PHE A 79 -6.12 15.81 -25.96
CA PHE A 79 -7.01 16.33 -24.94
C PHE A 79 -6.36 16.47 -23.56
N LEU A 80 -5.10 16.02 -23.40
CA LEU A 80 -4.34 16.30 -22.18
C LEU A 80 -4.05 17.79 -22.07
N SER A 81 -4.52 18.42 -21.00
CA SER A 81 -4.26 19.84 -20.73
C SER A 81 -2.76 20.13 -20.65
N GLU A 82 -2.35 21.32 -21.08
CA GLU A 82 -0.97 21.78 -20.93
C GLU A 82 -0.52 21.77 -19.47
N GLU A 83 -1.43 22.02 -18.53
CA GLU A 83 -1.21 21.90 -17.10
C GLU A 83 -0.79 20.50 -16.66
N LYS A 84 -1.43 19.43 -17.17
CA LYS A 84 -1.01 18.05 -16.88
C LYS A 84 0.37 17.74 -17.46
N LYS A 85 0.72 18.31 -18.62
CA LYS A 85 2.04 18.12 -19.25
C LYS A 85 3.15 18.81 -18.46
N THR A 86 2.94 20.07 -18.03
CA THR A 86 3.93 20.81 -17.24
C THR A 86 4.09 20.23 -15.84
N ALA A 87 3.00 19.81 -15.19
CA ALA A 87 3.06 19.10 -13.92
C ALA A 87 3.87 17.80 -14.03
N SER A 88 3.65 17.00 -15.09
CA SER A 88 4.41 15.76 -15.31
C SER A 88 5.93 16.02 -15.44
N LEU A 89 6.34 17.06 -16.17
CA LEU A 89 7.75 17.45 -16.29
C LEU A 89 8.34 17.92 -14.95
N ALA A 90 7.59 18.73 -14.20
CA ALA A 90 8.02 19.19 -12.88
C ALA A 90 8.20 18.01 -11.90
N ASN A 91 7.28 17.05 -11.94
CA ASN A 91 7.32 15.84 -11.12
C ASN A 91 8.50 14.93 -11.46
N ALA A 92 8.76 14.72 -12.75
CA ALA A 92 9.91 13.93 -13.20
C ALA A 92 11.23 14.56 -12.73
N LYS A 93 11.34 15.89 -12.85
CA LYS A 93 12.51 16.62 -12.35
C LYS A 93 12.64 16.54 -10.83
N TYR A 94 11.53 16.66 -10.11
CA TYR A 94 11.52 16.56 -8.65
C TYR A 94 12.04 15.20 -8.16
N SER A 95 11.54 14.10 -8.76
CA SER A 95 12.03 12.74 -8.50
C SER A 95 13.52 12.62 -8.81
N GLU A 96 13.95 13.09 -9.99
CA GLU A 96 15.34 13.00 -10.42
C GLU A 96 16.29 13.73 -9.48
N ASP A 97 15.95 14.96 -9.08
CA ASP A 97 16.76 15.77 -8.19
C ASP A 97 16.93 15.10 -6.81
N ARG A 98 15.87 14.45 -6.29
CA ARG A 98 15.95 13.69 -5.02
C ARG A 98 16.87 12.48 -5.13
N VAL A 99 16.70 11.68 -6.20
CA VAL A 99 17.53 10.49 -6.44
C VAL A 99 18.99 10.90 -6.62
N ARG A 100 19.26 11.95 -7.39
CA ARG A 100 20.61 12.47 -7.61
C ARG A 100 21.27 12.91 -6.30
N ARG A 101 20.59 13.74 -5.51
CA ARG A 101 21.08 14.13 -4.17
C ARG A 101 21.37 12.93 -3.29
N ARG A 102 20.54 11.89 -3.36
CA ARG A 102 20.77 10.66 -2.60
C ARG A 102 21.99 9.91 -3.09
N MET A 103 22.18 9.77 -4.41
CA MET A 103 23.35 9.11 -4.99
C MET A 103 24.66 9.82 -4.68
N ASP A 104 24.65 11.15 -4.63
CA ASP A 104 25.83 11.97 -4.28
C ASP A 104 26.34 11.69 -2.85
N ARG A 105 25.50 11.15 -1.95
CA ARG A 105 25.90 10.72 -0.60
C ARG A 105 26.65 9.37 -0.58
N GLY A 106 26.64 8.62 -1.68
CA GLY A 106 27.35 7.35 -1.82
C GLY A 106 26.78 6.18 -1.00
N ALA A 107 27.61 5.15 -0.84
CA ALA A 107 27.24 3.85 -0.24
C ALA A 107 27.26 3.83 1.30
N VAL A 108 27.83 4.85 1.94
CA VAL A 108 27.94 4.92 3.41
C VAL A 108 27.18 6.14 3.88
N THR A 109 26.13 5.91 4.66
CA THR A 109 25.29 6.95 5.26
C THR A 109 25.14 6.69 6.76
N GLU A 110 24.93 7.74 7.57
CA GLU A 110 24.71 7.59 9.02
C GLU A 110 23.46 6.74 9.33
N LYS A 111 22.41 6.90 8.52
CA LYS A 111 21.19 6.10 8.57
C LYS A 111 21.07 5.29 7.26
N PRO A 112 21.17 3.95 7.30
CA PRO A 112 21.00 3.12 6.12
C PRO A 112 19.59 3.22 5.54
N ASP A 113 19.51 3.26 4.21
CA ASP A 113 18.26 3.20 3.45
C ASP A 113 18.36 2.16 2.32
N PHE A 114 17.36 2.10 1.42
CA PHE A 114 17.36 1.11 0.35
C PHE A 114 18.60 1.20 -0.54
N TRP A 115 19.10 2.41 -0.80
CA TRP A 115 20.25 2.63 -1.69
C TRP A 115 21.56 2.36 -1.01
N THR A 116 21.68 2.54 0.31
CA THR A 116 22.84 2.11 1.08
C THR A 116 23.08 0.60 0.86
N LEU A 117 22.01 -0.20 0.94
CA LEU A 117 22.08 -1.64 0.71
C LEU A 117 22.43 -1.98 -0.73
N VAL A 118 21.77 -1.35 -1.71
CA VAL A 118 22.02 -1.60 -3.14
C VAL A 118 23.44 -1.22 -3.54
N LEU A 119 23.92 -0.05 -3.12
CA LEU A 119 25.26 0.44 -3.46
C LEU A 119 26.38 -0.36 -2.78
N SER A 120 26.09 -1.01 -1.64
CA SER A 120 27.07 -1.87 -0.96
C SER A 120 27.33 -3.21 -1.65
N GLN A 121 26.45 -3.65 -2.57
CA GLN A 121 26.58 -4.90 -3.30
C GLN A 121 27.38 -4.68 -4.61
N HIS A 122 28.70 -4.83 -4.53
CA HIS A 122 29.63 -4.38 -5.57
C HIS A 122 29.75 -5.25 -6.85
N GLU A 123 29.24 -6.49 -6.90
CA GLU A 123 29.68 -7.43 -7.97
C GLU A 123 28.59 -8.15 -8.80
N ALA A 124 27.30 -8.07 -8.46
CA ALA A 124 26.24 -8.63 -9.31
C ALA A 124 24.93 -7.83 -9.22
N GLY A 125 24.46 -7.26 -10.34
CA GLY A 125 23.15 -6.60 -10.43
C GLY A 125 23.13 -5.10 -10.07
N ALA A 126 24.28 -4.41 -10.19
CA ALA A 126 24.35 -2.97 -9.97
C ALA A 126 23.34 -2.24 -10.87
N LEU A 127 22.37 -1.55 -10.25
CA LEU A 127 21.39 -0.74 -10.96
C LEU A 127 22.08 0.51 -11.50
N ASN A 128 21.80 0.89 -12.74
CA ASN A 128 22.20 2.21 -13.24
C ASN A 128 21.27 3.30 -12.69
N PHE A 129 21.66 4.57 -12.84
CA PHE A 129 20.89 5.71 -12.33
C PHE A 129 19.42 5.71 -12.77
N GLU A 130 19.14 5.40 -14.05
CA GLU A 130 17.78 5.37 -14.57
C GLU A 130 16.95 4.24 -13.94
N GLN A 131 17.56 3.08 -13.70
CA GLN A 131 16.92 1.99 -12.96
C GLN A 131 16.67 2.36 -11.50
N MET A 132 17.61 3.04 -10.84
CA MET A 132 17.41 3.52 -9.47
C MET A 132 16.28 4.54 -9.40
N LYS A 133 16.26 5.52 -10.31
CA LYS A 133 15.18 6.51 -10.41
C LYS A 133 13.81 5.85 -10.59
N SER A 134 13.70 4.94 -11.55
CA SER A 134 12.45 4.23 -11.81
C SER A 134 11.97 3.40 -10.62
N ASN A 135 12.89 2.74 -9.89
CA ASN A 135 12.53 2.02 -8.68
C ASN A 135 12.14 2.96 -7.53
N ALA A 136 12.80 4.11 -7.37
CA ALA A 136 12.47 5.09 -6.35
C ALA A 136 11.04 5.64 -6.53
N GLU A 137 10.68 5.98 -7.77
CA GLU A 137 9.32 6.42 -8.12
C GLU A 137 8.29 5.32 -7.84
N LEU A 138 8.60 4.08 -8.18
CA LEU A 138 7.76 2.92 -7.88
C LEU A 138 7.57 2.74 -6.37
N PHE A 139 8.63 2.84 -5.57
CA PHE A 139 8.55 2.70 -4.12
C PHE A 139 7.68 3.78 -3.50
N MET A 140 7.82 5.03 -3.94
CA MET A 140 7.00 6.14 -3.47
C MET A 140 5.51 5.91 -3.67
N ALA A 141 5.11 5.53 -4.88
CA ALA A 141 3.70 5.26 -5.18
C ALA A 141 3.21 3.99 -4.49
N ALA A 142 3.90 2.87 -4.67
CA ALA A 142 3.43 1.57 -4.22
C ALA A 142 3.51 1.37 -2.69
N GLY A 143 4.51 1.94 -2.03
CA GLY A 143 4.73 1.78 -0.59
C GLY A 143 3.89 2.74 0.28
N SER A 144 3.59 3.92 -0.25
CA SER A 144 2.92 4.97 0.52
C SER A 144 1.40 4.81 0.49
N GLU A 145 0.80 4.94 -0.69
CA GLU A 145 -0.66 5.02 -0.84
C GLU A 145 -1.38 3.73 -0.42
N THR A 146 -0.80 2.57 -0.73
CA THR A 146 -1.41 1.27 -0.37
C THR A 146 -1.50 1.09 1.15
N THR A 147 -0.46 1.50 1.86
CA THR A 147 -0.39 1.49 3.34
C THR A 147 -1.35 2.50 3.93
N ALA A 148 -1.40 3.73 3.40
CA ALA A 148 -2.32 4.76 3.85
C ALA A 148 -3.80 4.34 3.67
N THR A 149 -4.12 3.70 2.54
CA THR A 149 -5.45 3.17 2.24
C THR A 149 -5.83 2.05 3.22
N MET A 150 -4.90 1.14 3.51
CA MET A 150 -5.13 0.06 4.48
C MET A 150 -5.39 0.62 5.87
N LEU A 151 -4.58 1.59 6.34
CA LEU A 151 -4.74 2.23 7.65
C LEU A 151 -6.06 3.02 7.75
N SER A 152 -6.45 3.66 6.67
CA SER A 152 -7.74 4.38 6.56
C SER A 152 -8.91 3.40 6.68
N GLY A 153 -8.87 2.28 5.94
CA GLY A 153 -9.87 1.22 6.03
C GLY A 153 -9.94 0.59 7.42
N LEU A 154 -8.79 0.32 8.04
CA LEU A 154 -8.73 -0.25 9.39
C LEU A 154 -9.36 0.71 10.41
N THR A 155 -8.99 1.98 10.35
CA THR A 155 -9.52 3.01 11.24
C THR A 155 -11.03 3.14 11.09
N TYR A 156 -11.54 3.18 9.86
CA TYR A 156 -12.97 3.18 9.58
C TYR A 156 -13.66 1.95 10.18
N ASN A 157 -13.14 0.75 9.92
CA ASN A 157 -13.71 -0.51 10.39
C ASN A 157 -13.74 -0.59 11.92
N LEU A 158 -12.67 -0.18 12.60
CA LEU A 158 -12.63 -0.16 14.07
C LEU A 158 -13.60 0.86 14.65
N LEU A 159 -13.68 2.06 14.08
CA LEU A 159 -14.62 3.10 14.55
C LEU A 159 -16.09 2.71 14.34
N LYS A 160 -16.39 1.93 13.30
CA LYS A 160 -17.73 1.37 13.06
C LYS A 160 -18.06 0.16 13.93
N ASN A 161 -17.07 -0.46 14.57
CA ASN A 161 -17.25 -1.64 15.43
C ASN A 161 -16.59 -1.40 16.82
N PRO A 162 -17.25 -0.63 17.71
CA PRO A 162 -16.66 -0.18 18.97
C PRO A 162 -16.24 -1.31 19.92
N ASP A 163 -16.88 -2.48 19.84
CA ASP A 163 -16.50 -3.68 20.59
C ASP A 163 -15.13 -4.21 20.13
N LYS A 164 -14.88 -4.25 18.82
CA LYS A 164 -13.61 -4.65 18.23
C LYS A 164 -12.51 -3.64 18.55
N LEU A 165 -12.81 -2.34 18.46
CA LEU A 165 -11.89 -1.28 18.86
C LEU A 165 -11.50 -1.42 20.34
N LYS A 166 -12.47 -1.66 21.24
CA LYS A 166 -12.18 -1.87 22.67
C LYS A 166 -11.25 -3.05 22.90
N LYS A 167 -11.46 -4.18 22.20
CA LYS A 167 -10.59 -5.36 22.28
C LYS A 167 -9.16 -5.06 21.78
N ALA A 168 -9.01 -4.43 20.62
CA ALA A 168 -7.71 -4.06 20.07
C ALA A 168 -6.95 -3.06 20.97
N VAL A 169 -7.65 -2.05 21.49
CA VAL A 169 -7.08 -1.10 22.45
C VAL A 169 -6.67 -1.81 23.74
N HIS A 170 -7.50 -2.72 24.27
CA HIS A 170 -7.17 -3.48 25.47
C HIS A 170 -5.91 -4.32 25.28
N GLU A 171 -5.77 -5.02 24.14
CA GLU A 171 -4.56 -5.80 23.82
C GLU A 171 -3.30 -4.92 23.82
N VAL A 172 -3.32 -3.81 23.08
CA VAL A 172 -2.19 -2.87 23.02
C VAL A 172 -1.85 -2.30 24.40
N ARG A 173 -2.86 -1.88 25.17
CA ARG A 173 -2.65 -1.22 26.47
C ARG A 173 -2.20 -2.17 27.58
N THR A 174 -2.39 -3.48 27.41
CA THR A 174 -1.99 -4.49 28.41
C THR A 174 -0.72 -5.24 28.03
N SER A 175 -0.32 -5.17 26.75
CA SER A 175 0.87 -5.85 26.25
C SER A 175 2.17 -5.09 26.48
N PHE A 176 2.11 -3.78 26.73
CA PHE A 176 3.29 -2.93 26.90
C PHE A 176 3.18 -2.04 28.14
N ALA A 177 4.27 -1.98 28.92
CA ALA A 177 4.38 -1.13 30.09
C ALA A 177 4.86 0.30 29.75
N SER A 178 5.60 0.47 28.65
CA SER A 178 6.13 1.75 28.18
C SER A 178 6.21 1.83 26.66
N GLU A 179 6.45 3.03 26.11
CA GLU A 179 6.64 3.23 24.67
C GLU A 179 7.93 2.55 24.15
N ASP A 180 8.96 2.38 24.98
CA ASP A 180 10.22 1.73 24.60
C ASP A 180 10.04 0.23 24.27
N GLU A 181 8.96 -0.39 24.75
CA GLU A 181 8.63 -1.78 24.43
C GLU A 181 7.99 -1.95 23.05
N LEU A 182 7.64 -0.86 22.36
CA LEU A 182 7.06 -0.86 21.01
C LEU A 182 8.10 -1.13 19.91
N THR A 183 8.82 -2.25 20.01
CA THR A 183 9.74 -2.74 18.98
C THR A 183 9.01 -3.56 17.93
N ILE A 184 9.62 -3.71 16.74
CA ILE A 184 9.05 -4.53 15.65
C ILE A 184 8.76 -5.96 16.13
N GLU A 185 9.66 -6.56 16.89
CA GLU A 185 9.50 -7.93 17.40
C GLU A 185 8.33 -8.06 18.38
N ASN A 186 8.10 -7.02 19.17
CA ASN A 186 7.08 -6.99 20.21
C ASN A 186 5.69 -6.70 19.64
N ILE A 187 5.56 -5.76 18.70
CA ILE A 187 4.27 -5.45 18.07
C ILE A 187 3.75 -6.63 17.24
N HIS A 188 4.63 -7.48 16.68
CA HIS A 188 4.23 -8.69 15.96
C HIS A 188 3.47 -9.71 16.85
N ARG A 189 3.54 -9.58 18.18
CA ARG A 189 2.85 -10.48 19.13
C ARG A 189 1.39 -10.10 19.38
N LEU A 190 0.94 -8.94 18.90
CA LEU A 190 -0.43 -8.45 19.06
C LEU A 190 -1.38 -9.22 18.12
N LYS A 191 -1.82 -10.40 18.55
CA LYS A 191 -2.61 -11.33 17.73
C LYS A 191 -3.92 -10.71 17.26
N TYR A 192 -4.65 -10.03 18.14
CA TYR A 192 -5.94 -9.45 17.82
C TYR A 192 -5.81 -8.24 16.89
N LEU A 193 -4.82 -7.38 17.12
CA LEU A 193 -4.54 -6.26 16.23
C LEU A 193 -4.12 -6.74 14.83
N ASN A 194 -3.26 -7.77 14.75
CA ASN A 194 -2.92 -8.40 13.47
C ASN A 194 -4.15 -8.98 12.77
N ALA A 195 -5.04 -9.64 13.51
CA ALA A 195 -6.31 -10.12 12.98
C ALA A 195 -7.22 -8.97 12.46
N CYS A 196 -7.17 -7.79 13.08
CA CYS A 196 -7.88 -6.60 12.58
C CYS A 196 -7.27 -6.10 11.27
N PHE A 197 -5.94 -6.11 11.13
CA PHE A 197 -5.26 -5.77 9.87
C PHE A 197 -5.67 -6.72 8.74
N GLU A 198 -5.62 -8.03 8.99
CA GLU A 198 -5.99 -9.04 7.99
C GLU A 198 -7.46 -8.89 7.56
N GLU A 199 -8.37 -8.71 8.54
CA GLU A 199 -9.80 -8.53 8.21
C GLU A 199 -10.07 -7.22 7.48
N SER A 200 -9.35 -6.15 7.83
CA SER A 200 -9.48 -4.87 7.14
C SER A 200 -9.04 -4.99 5.69
N MET A 201 -7.91 -5.63 5.42
CA MET A 201 -7.45 -5.89 4.06
C MET A 201 -8.38 -6.84 3.29
N ARG A 202 -9.12 -7.73 3.97
CA ARG A 202 -10.12 -8.58 3.31
C ARG A 202 -11.31 -7.76 2.82
N ILE A 203 -11.91 -6.96 3.70
CA ILE A 203 -13.13 -6.18 3.42
C ILE A 203 -12.85 -4.95 2.58
N TYR A 204 -11.72 -4.30 2.83
CA TYR A 204 -11.30 -3.09 2.15
C TYR A 204 -9.88 -3.27 1.61
N PRO A 205 -9.71 -4.10 0.56
CA PRO A 205 -8.40 -4.32 -0.02
C PRO A 205 -7.90 -3.06 -0.71
N SER A 206 -6.73 -2.55 -0.30
CA SER A 206 -6.09 -1.40 -0.96
C SER A 206 -5.87 -1.64 -2.46
N THR A 207 -5.68 -2.90 -2.86
CA THR A 207 -5.54 -3.32 -4.26
C THR A 207 -6.68 -4.30 -4.60
N PRO A 208 -7.88 -3.81 -4.98
CA PRO A 208 -9.06 -4.65 -5.19
C PRO A 208 -8.96 -5.56 -6.42
N LEU A 209 -8.14 -5.18 -7.41
CA LEU A 209 -7.82 -5.95 -8.60
C LEU A 209 -6.30 -6.11 -8.69
N GLY A 210 -5.81 -7.35 -8.72
CA GLY A 210 -4.37 -7.60 -8.80
C GLY A 210 -3.75 -7.10 -10.12
N PRO A 211 -2.43 -6.86 -10.18
CA PRO A 211 -1.74 -6.62 -11.42
C PRO A 211 -1.96 -7.78 -12.42
N PRO A 212 -2.20 -7.50 -13.71
CA PRO A 212 -2.47 -8.54 -14.68
C PRO A 212 -1.25 -9.43 -14.89
N ARG A 213 -1.48 -10.74 -14.98
CA ARG A 213 -0.52 -11.74 -15.45
C ARG A 213 -0.72 -11.97 -16.94
N VAL A 214 0.36 -12.24 -17.65
CA VAL A 214 0.31 -12.60 -19.07
C VAL A 214 0.57 -14.09 -19.21
N VAL A 215 -0.35 -14.80 -19.85
CA VAL A 215 -0.19 -16.21 -20.19
C VAL A 215 0.97 -16.35 -21.18
N THR A 216 2.00 -17.12 -20.83
CA THR A 216 3.20 -17.30 -21.68
C THR A 216 3.09 -18.49 -22.61
N GLN A 217 2.34 -19.52 -22.21
CA GLN A 217 2.07 -20.75 -22.95
C GLN A 217 0.61 -21.11 -22.76
N THR A 218 -0.01 -21.76 -23.75
CA THR A 218 -1.42 -22.18 -23.66
C THR A 218 -1.63 -22.99 -22.39
N GLY A 219 -2.60 -22.57 -21.58
CA GLY A 219 -2.96 -23.25 -20.33
C GLY A 219 -4.47 -23.23 -20.12
N THR A 220 -4.92 -23.84 -19.03
CA THR A 220 -6.35 -23.91 -18.69
C THR A 220 -6.59 -23.33 -17.31
N VAL A 221 -7.61 -22.47 -17.18
CA VAL A 221 -8.10 -21.93 -15.91
C VAL A 221 -9.62 -22.10 -15.88
N CYS A 222 -10.18 -22.70 -14.82
CA CYS A 222 -11.63 -22.92 -14.70
C CYS A 222 -12.27 -23.65 -15.91
N ASN A 223 -11.52 -24.56 -16.55
CA ASN A 223 -11.86 -25.27 -17.78
C ASN A 223 -11.82 -24.44 -19.09
N ASP A 224 -11.48 -23.15 -19.00
CA ASP A 224 -11.26 -22.30 -20.17
C ASP A 224 -9.81 -22.37 -20.64
N VAL A 225 -9.62 -22.60 -21.94
CA VAL A 225 -8.30 -22.59 -22.58
C VAL A 225 -7.88 -21.14 -22.83
N LEU A 226 -6.74 -20.77 -22.26
CA LEU A 226 -6.15 -19.44 -22.38
C LEU A 226 -4.95 -19.50 -23.33
N PRO A 227 -5.00 -18.85 -24.51
CA PRO A 227 -3.85 -18.78 -25.41
C PRO A 227 -2.74 -17.86 -24.86
N PRO A 228 -1.50 -17.99 -25.35
CA PRO A 228 -0.41 -17.07 -25.04
C PRO A 228 -0.78 -15.62 -25.36
N GLY A 229 -0.32 -14.69 -24.52
CA GLY A 229 -0.64 -13.26 -24.62
C GLY A 229 -1.93 -12.84 -23.91
N THR A 230 -2.75 -13.79 -23.44
CA THR A 230 -3.94 -13.48 -22.65
C THR A 230 -3.56 -12.83 -21.33
N LYS A 231 -4.18 -11.69 -21.01
CA LYS A 231 -4.04 -11.01 -19.72
C LYS A 231 -5.10 -11.51 -18.75
N VAL A 232 -4.68 -11.96 -17.57
CA VAL A 232 -5.56 -12.49 -16.52
C VAL A 232 -5.27 -11.76 -15.22
N SER A 233 -6.31 -11.36 -14.51
CA SER A 233 -6.19 -10.81 -13.15
C SER A 233 -7.18 -11.49 -12.21
N ILE A 234 -6.89 -11.43 -10.92
CA ILE A 234 -7.75 -11.92 -9.85
C ILE A 234 -8.36 -10.70 -9.17
N SER A 235 -9.69 -10.66 -9.12
CA SER A 235 -10.41 -9.67 -8.32
C SER A 235 -10.38 -10.11 -6.85
N MET A 236 -9.49 -9.50 -6.09
CA MET A 236 -9.40 -9.68 -4.64
C MET A 236 -10.69 -9.25 -3.96
N LEU A 237 -11.28 -8.13 -4.41
CA LEU A 237 -12.54 -7.64 -3.88
C LEU A 237 -13.65 -8.70 -3.99
N SER A 238 -13.85 -9.28 -5.18
CA SER A 238 -14.87 -10.31 -5.40
C SER A 238 -14.56 -11.60 -4.65
N ALA A 239 -13.30 -12.06 -4.65
CA ALA A 239 -12.91 -13.27 -3.95
C ALA A 239 -13.14 -13.15 -2.43
N ASN A 240 -12.82 -11.99 -1.86
CA ASN A 240 -12.96 -11.68 -0.45
C ASN A 240 -14.41 -11.49 -0.01
N HIS A 241 -15.30 -11.05 -0.91
CA HIS A 241 -16.71 -10.80 -0.62
C HIS A 241 -17.65 -11.95 -1.04
N SER A 242 -17.12 -12.99 -1.69
CA SER A 242 -17.94 -14.11 -2.11
C SER A 242 -18.41 -14.95 -0.91
N PRO A 243 -19.74 -15.17 -0.74
CA PRO A 243 -20.26 -16.11 0.24
C PRO A 243 -19.81 -17.56 0.01
N SER A 244 -19.28 -17.89 -1.17
CA SER A 244 -18.67 -19.21 -1.45
C SER A 244 -17.32 -19.40 -0.74
N ASN A 245 -16.68 -18.31 -0.33
CA ASN A 245 -15.35 -18.32 0.28
C ASN A 245 -15.40 -17.89 1.74
N PHE A 246 -16.20 -16.87 2.08
CA PHE A 246 -16.25 -16.32 3.43
C PHE A 246 -17.68 -16.29 3.98
N THR A 247 -17.84 -16.73 5.22
CA THR A 247 -19.09 -16.62 5.97
C THR A 247 -19.27 -15.17 6.46
N ASP A 248 -20.48 -14.63 6.33
CA ASP A 248 -20.80 -13.22 6.57
C ASP A 248 -19.78 -12.25 5.91
N PRO A 249 -19.58 -12.32 4.58
CA PRO A 249 -18.44 -11.67 3.93
C PRO A 249 -18.43 -10.14 4.08
N ALA A 250 -19.58 -9.52 4.31
CA ALA A 250 -19.71 -8.07 4.48
C ALA A 250 -19.46 -7.58 5.93
N LYS A 251 -19.33 -8.48 6.91
CA LYS A 251 -19.10 -8.11 8.32
C LYS A 251 -17.61 -8.06 8.64
N PHE A 252 -17.20 -7.06 9.42
CA PHE A 252 -15.86 -6.96 10.00
C PHE A 252 -15.72 -7.89 11.21
N VAL A 253 -15.10 -9.05 10.98
CA VAL A 253 -14.91 -10.10 11.99
C VAL A 253 -13.42 -10.47 12.08
N PRO A 254 -12.59 -9.70 12.83
CA PRO A 254 -11.19 -10.04 13.08
C PRO A 254 -10.99 -11.46 13.61
N GLU A 255 -11.93 -11.95 14.43
CA GLU A 255 -11.83 -13.25 15.09
C GLU A 255 -11.78 -14.43 14.12
N ARG A 256 -12.15 -14.24 12.84
CA ARG A 256 -11.94 -15.26 11.81
C ARG A 256 -10.47 -15.58 11.55
N TRP A 257 -9.53 -14.75 11.98
CA TRP A 257 -8.09 -14.95 11.76
C TRP A 257 -7.37 -15.50 13.00
N LEU A 258 -8.12 -15.84 14.04
CA LEU A 258 -7.58 -16.39 15.28
C LEU A 258 -7.73 -17.91 15.31
N ASP A 259 -6.72 -18.59 15.84
CA ASP A 259 -6.66 -20.07 15.85
C ASP A 259 -7.50 -20.71 16.98
N ASP A 260 -7.90 -19.94 18.01
CA ASP A 260 -8.21 -20.52 19.32
C ASP A 260 -9.44 -19.92 20.00
N THR A 261 -10.63 -20.15 19.43
CA THR A 261 -11.88 -19.65 20.04
C THR A 261 -13.09 -20.47 19.63
N SER A 262 -13.69 -21.15 20.61
CA SER A 262 -14.99 -21.84 20.48
C SER A 262 -16.13 -20.89 20.10
N GLU A 263 -16.00 -19.59 20.38
CA GLU A 263 -16.97 -18.55 20.03
C GLU A 263 -17.11 -18.30 18.52
N TYR A 264 -16.13 -18.70 17.70
CA TYR A 264 -16.06 -18.31 16.29
C TYR A 264 -15.93 -19.51 15.33
N GLU A 265 -16.28 -20.72 15.78
CA GLU A 265 -16.35 -21.96 14.96
C GLU A 265 -17.15 -21.77 13.66
N ARG A 266 -18.12 -20.86 13.66
CA ARG A 266 -18.90 -20.51 12.46
C ARG A 266 -18.04 -20.10 11.26
N TYR A 267 -16.87 -19.50 11.50
CA TYR A 267 -15.94 -19.03 10.48
C TYR A 267 -14.78 -20.02 10.21
N ALA A 268 -14.84 -21.22 10.78
CA ALA A 268 -13.80 -22.24 10.63
C ALA A 268 -13.72 -22.79 9.18
N ASN A 269 -14.85 -22.79 8.46
CA ASN A 269 -14.94 -23.30 7.08
C ASN A 269 -14.66 -22.24 6.01
N ASP A 270 -14.23 -21.04 6.40
CA ASP A 270 -13.87 -19.99 5.46
C ASP A 270 -12.60 -20.38 4.69
N ARG A 271 -12.61 -20.16 3.37
CA ARG A 271 -11.50 -20.45 2.46
C ARG A 271 -10.44 -19.36 2.53
N ARG A 272 -9.78 -19.25 3.68
CA ARG A 272 -8.81 -18.19 3.99
C ARG A 272 -7.63 -18.17 3.01
N GLU A 273 -7.31 -19.28 2.35
CA GLU A 273 -6.26 -19.39 1.35
C GLU A 273 -6.49 -18.50 0.11
N VAL A 274 -7.74 -18.10 -0.18
CA VAL A 274 -8.04 -17.17 -1.30
C VAL A 274 -7.62 -15.74 -0.98
N PHE A 275 -7.45 -15.42 0.31
CA PHE A 275 -7.03 -14.10 0.76
C PHE A 275 -5.52 -13.93 0.54
N GLN A 276 -5.18 -13.25 -0.55
CA GLN A 276 -3.82 -12.98 -1.01
C GLN A 276 -3.62 -11.48 -1.25
N PRO A 277 -3.71 -10.62 -0.21
CA PRO A 277 -3.65 -9.16 -0.35
C PRO A 277 -2.33 -8.66 -0.99
N PHE A 278 -1.28 -9.47 -0.88
CA PHE A 278 0.05 -9.18 -1.43
C PHE A 278 0.40 -10.04 -2.66
N SER A 279 -0.58 -10.72 -3.27
CA SER A 279 -0.38 -11.66 -4.39
C SER A 279 0.54 -12.85 -4.03
N VAL A 280 0.77 -13.74 -5.00
CA VAL A 280 1.55 -14.99 -4.85
C VAL A 280 2.59 -15.16 -5.96
N GLY A 281 3.61 -15.98 -5.69
CA GLY A 281 4.66 -16.31 -6.65
C GLY A 281 5.76 -15.25 -6.77
N PRO A 282 6.60 -15.29 -7.82
CA PRO A 282 7.84 -14.50 -7.92
C PRO A 282 7.62 -12.99 -8.14
N ARG A 283 6.37 -12.56 -8.30
CA ARG A 283 5.95 -11.16 -8.47
C ARG A 283 4.95 -10.75 -7.39
N ASN A 284 4.99 -11.38 -6.22
CA ASN A 284 4.27 -10.91 -5.04
C ASN A 284 4.86 -9.58 -4.54
N CYS A 285 4.15 -8.91 -3.63
CA CYS A 285 4.61 -7.65 -3.06
C CYS A 285 5.92 -7.85 -2.30
N ILE A 286 6.95 -7.11 -2.69
CA ILE A 286 8.25 -7.11 -2.00
C ILE A 286 8.19 -6.39 -0.64
N GLY A 287 7.24 -5.47 -0.47
CA GLY A 287 7.00 -4.71 0.76
C GLY A 287 6.03 -5.38 1.74
N LYS A 288 5.83 -6.69 1.65
CA LYS A 288 4.89 -7.43 2.52
C LYS A 288 5.35 -7.51 4.00
N LYS A 289 6.66 -7.53 4.24
CA LYS A 289 7.24 -7.87 5.55
C LYS A 289 7.39 -6.67 6.47
#